data_AF-A0AAD6G889-F1
#
_entry.id   AF-A0AAD6G889-F1
#
_cell.length_a   1.000
_cell.length_b   1.000
_cell.length_c   1.000
_cell.angle_alpha   90.00
_cell.angle_beta   90.00
_cell.angle_gamma   90.00
#
_symmetry.space_group_name_H-M   'P 1'
#
loop_
_entity.id
_entity.type
_entity.pdbx_description
1 polymer ?
#
loop_
_entity_poly.entity_id
_entity_poly.type
_entity_poly.pdbx_seq_one_letter_code
_entity_poly.pdbx_strand_id
1 'polypeptide(L)'
;MSTKPWLRMLPRKSFLDSFYNCNSVNYARDGFLTSQSAEFVNPHHHMVISDTVWQDFDAETLAGMSDSKILSKFTSGFFGGFVFGMEDFTQDAHLPEIWRSSEVPDNELCDVGTKLFGTFQLLNKHISEPSGSEMSYVDYGFGSDNYSFAGCHRFSVTRHQATPDSTSETEQSKSQIRISLEGFTCNPSTNKPPVPEIGKWFHALYARALFANGVQAILESRRSG
;
A
#
# COMPACT_ATOMS: atom_id res chain seq x y z
N MET A 1 7.98 -2.15 -26.84
CA MET A 1 6.62 -2.51 -27.27
C MET A 1 5.64 -1.91 -26.26
N SER A 2 4.79 -0.98 -26.69
CA SER A 2 3.81 -0.31 -25.82
C SER A 2 2.65 -1.27 -25.53
N THR A 3 2.50 -1.68 -24.28
CA THR A 3 1.34 -2.44 -23.82
C THR A 3 0.11 -1.52 -23.84
N LYS A 4 -0.98 -1.96 -24.46
CA LYS A 4 -2.20 -1.14 -24.59
C LYS A 4 -2.76 -0.82 -23.18
N PRO A 5 -3.05 0.45 -22.84
CA PRO A 5 -3.43 0.87 -21.49
C PRO A 5 -4.60 0.08 -20.88
N TRP A 6 -5.54 -0.36 -21.73
CA TRP A 6 -6.72 -1.12 -21.31
C TRP A 6 -6.43 -2.52 -20.73
N LEU A 7 -5.26 -3.11 -21.03
CA LEU A 7 -4.88 -4.43 -20.47
C LEU A 7 -4.61 -4.40 -18.96
N ARG A 8 -4.43 -3.22 -18.36
CA ARG A 8 -4.35 -3.04 -16.89
C ARG A 8 -5.73 -2.95 -16.23
N MET A 9 -6.81 -2.87 -17.01
CA MET A 9 -8.17 -2.70 -16.50
C MET A 9 -8.91 -4.03 -16.27
N LEU A 10 -8.27 -5.19 -16.44
CA LEU A 10 -8.88 -6.49 -16.22
C LEU A 10 -8.16 -7.25 -15.10
N PRO A 11 -8.91 -7.93 -14.21
CA PRO A 11 -8.32 -8.79 -13.19
C PRO A 11 -7.56 -9.94 -13.88
N ARG A 12 -6.28 -10.13 -13.54
CA ARG A 12 -5.49 -11.27 -14.00
C ARG A 12 -5.45 -12.35 -12.93
N LYS A 13 -4.91 -13.51 -13.29
CA LYS A 13 -4.70 -14.62 -12.35
C LYS A 13 -3.99 -14.15 -11.07
N SER A 14 -2.94 -13.33 -11.19
CA SER A 14 -2.21 -12.77 -10.04
C SER A 14 -3.05 -11.89 -9.12
N PHE A 15 -4.00 -11.12 -9.67
CA PHE A 15 -4.95 -10.36 -8.87
C PHE A 15 -5.87 -11.29 -8.08
N LEU A 16 -6.49 -12.28 -8.74
CA LEU A 16 -7.38 -13.22 -8.07
C LEU A 16 -6.63 -14.02 -7.00
N ASP A 17 -5.44 -14.53 -7.34
CA ASP A 17 -4.59 -15.26 -6.40
C ASP A 17 -4.25 -14.39 -5.18
N SER A 18 -3.87 -13.11 -5.37
CA SER A 18 -3.60 -12.21 -4.25
C SER A 18 -4.85 -11.88 -3.44
N PHE A 19 -5.96 -11.56 -4.10
CA PHE A 19 -7.23 -11.19 -3.46
C PHE A 19 -7.76 -12.29 -2.54
N TYR A 20 -7.68 -13.56 -2.97
CA TYR A 20 -8.16 -14.69 -2.17
C TYR A 20 -7.15 -15.14 -1.11
N ASN A 21 -5.83 -15.05 -1.39
CA ASN A 21 -4.80 -15.59 -0.50
C ASN A 21 -4.13 -14.55 0.41
N CYS A 22 -4.47 -13.25 0.31
CA CYS A 22 -3.98 -12.25 1.25
C CYS A 22 -4.60 -12.47 2.64
N ASN A 23 -3.80 -12.19 3.66
CA ASN A 23 -4.23 -12.13 5.05
C ASN A 23 -4.76 -10.73 5.37
N SER A 24 -5.70 -10.64 6.33
CA SER A 24 -6.23 -9.36 6.78
C SER A 24 -6.61 -9.36 8.26
N VAL A 25 -6.38 -8.25 8.95
CA VAL A 25 -6.82 -8.00 10.33
C VAL A 25 -7.38 -6.58 10.46
N ASN A 26 -8.23 -6.35 11.48
CA ASN A 26 -8.90 -5.05 11.71
C ASN A 26 -8.11 -4.18 12.71
N TYR A 27 -6.79 -4.14 12.57
CA TYR A 27 -5.93 -3.23 13.31
C TYR A 27 -4.69 -2.87 12.48
N ALA A 28 -4.11 -1.72 12.74
CA ALA A 28 -2.79 -1.30 12.26
C ALA A 28 -1.75 -1.44 13.38
N ARG A 29 -0.45 -1.49 13.04
CA ARG A 29 0.63 -1.54 14.03
C ARG A 29 0.72 -0.24 14.84
N ASP A 30 1.06 -0.35 16.12
CA ASP A 30 1.25 0.80 17.01
C ASP A 30 2.28 1.80 16.47
N GLY A 31 3.37 1.31 15.87
CA GLY A 31 4.39 2.16 15.25
C GLY A 31 3.90 2.92 14.00
N PHE A 32 2.79 2.51 13.39
CA PHE A 32 2.13 3.29 12.35
C PHE A 32 1.21 4.35 12.96
N LEU A 33 0.38 3.97 13.93
CA LEU A 33 -0.58 4.87 14.58
C LEU A 33 0.08 5.97 15.43
N THR A 34 1.35 5.81 15.79
CA THR A 34 2.17 6.80 16.52
C THR A 34 3.21 7.49 15.62
N SER A 35 3.14 7.29 14.31
CA SER A 35 4.08 7.89 13.35
C SER A 35 3.82 9.38 13.10
N GLN A 36 4.80 10.09 12.54
CA GLN A 36 4.63 11.48 12.10
C GLN A 36 3.47 11.66 11.09
N SER A 37 3.26 10.67 10.22
CA SER A 37 2.13 10.68 9.28
C SER A 37 0.79 10.56 10.00
N ALA A 38 0.73 9.77 11.08
CA ALA A 38 -0.48 9.65 11.89
C ALA A 38 -0.77 10.93 12.67
N GLU A 39 0.26 11.56 13.24
CA GLU A 39 0.16 12.86 13.90
C GLU A 39 -0.36 13.94 12.94
N PHE A 40 0.17 13.96 11.71
CA PHE A 40 -0.26 14.91 10.69
C PHE A 40 -1.74 14.74 10.31
N VAL A 41 -2.20 13.50 10.16
CA VAL A 41 -3.58 13.18 9.73
C VAL A 41 -4.59 13.28 10.89
N ASN A 42 -4.19 12.93 12.10
CA ASN A 42 -5.07 12.86 13.27
C ASN A 42 -4.43 13.58 14.49
N PRO A 43 -4.22 14.91 14.42
CA PRO A 43 -3.49 15.67 15.44
C PRO A 43 -4.22 15.73 16.80
N HIS A 44 -5.52 15.42 16.82
CA HIS A 44 -6.31 15.37 18.05
C HIS A 44 -6.39 13.96 18.66
N HIS A 45 -5.72 12.98 18.06
CA HIS A 45 -5.75 11.57 18.48
C HIS A 45 -7.17 11.03 18.65
N HIS A 46 -8.08 11.41 17.75
CA HIS A 46 -9.43 10.90 17.74
C HIS A 46 -9.45 9.40 17.42
N MET A 47 -10.56 8.76 17.78
CA MET A 47 -10.80 7.35 17.47
C MET A 47 -10.54 7.06 15.99
N VAL A 48 -9.76 6.00 15.75
CA VAL A 48 -9.45 5.50 14.41
C VAL A 48 -10.16 4.17 14.16
N ILE A 49 -10.51 3.94 12.90
CA ILE A 49 -10.75 2.59 12.37
C ILE A 49 -9.53 2.22 11.55
N SER A 50 -8.96 1.05 11.78
CA SER A 50 -7.77 0.59 11.08
C SER A 50 -7.90 -0.84 10.60
N ASP A 51 -7.12 -1.15 9.58
CA ASP A 51 -7.03 -2.45 8.95
C ASP A 51 -5.63 -2.69 8.39
N THR A 52 -5.23 -3.95 8.32
CA THR A 52 -4.00 -4.37 7.67
C THR A 52 -4.28 -5.53 6.74
N VAL A 53 -3.76 -5.47 5.52
CA VAL A 53 -3.75 -6.55 4.53
C VAL A 53 -2.30 -6.88 4.19
N TRP A 54 -1.94 -8.17 4.13
CA TRP A 54 -0.59 -8.55 3.75
C TRP A 54 -0.52 -9.89 3.01
N GLN A 55 0.59 -10.10 2.33
CA GLN A 55 0.92 -11.36 1.67
C GLN A 55 2.43 -11.61 1.75
N ASP A 56 2.78 -12.86 2.05
CA ASP A 56 4.16 -13.33 2.06
C ASP A 56 4.50 -13.98 0.72
N PHE A 57 5.69 -13.66 0.22
CA PHE A 57 6.23 -14.19 -1.02
C PHE A 57 7.58 -14.83 -0.73
N ASP A 58 7.88 -15.95 -1.40
CA ASP A 58 9.24 -16.46 -1.43
C ASP A 58 10.18 -15.40 -2.00
N ALA A 59 11.38 -15.22 -1.42
CA ALA A 59 12.34 -14.23 -1.89
C ALA A 59 12.69 -14.42 -3.38
N GLU A 60 12.67 -15.67 -3.86
CA GLU A 60 12.84 -16.06 -5.26
C GLU A 60 11.76 -15.46 -6.19
N THR A 61 10.56 -15.24 -5.66
CA THR A 61 9.44 -14.65 -6.42
C THR A 61 9.69 -13.20 -6.78
N LEU A 62 10.40 -12.46 -5.91
CA LEU A 62 10.72 -11.05 -6.08
C LEU A 62 12.24 -10.80 -6.19
N ALA A 63 12.98 -11.83 -6.59
CA ALA A 63 14.44 -11.76 -6.71
C ALA A 63 14.86 -10.63 -7.64
N GLY A 64 15.88 -9.86 -7.22
CA GLY A 64 16.41 -8.73 -7.96
C GLY A 64 15.58 -7.44 -7.91
N MET A 65 14.42 -7.44 -7.24
CA MET A 65 13.66 -6.21 -7.01
C MET A 65 14.15 -5.50 -5.74
N SER A 66 14.48 -4.21 -5.85
CA SER A 66 14.69 -3.34 -4.68
C SER A 66 13.37 -3.01 -4.01
N ASP A 67 13.41 -2.63 -2.73
CA ASP A 67 12.21 -2.22 -1.98
C ASP A 67 11.57 -0.97 -2.59
N SER A 68 12.38 -0.02 -3.08
CA SER A 68 11.89 1.16 -3.81
C SER A 68 11.06 0.76 -5.05
N LYS A 69 11.53 -0.23 -5.81
CA LYS A 69 10.83 -0.75 -6.98
C LYS A 69 9.55 -1.48 -6.58
N ILE A 70 9.58 -2.30 -5.53
CA ILE A 70 8.39 -2.98 -5.03
C ILE A 70 7.33 -1.96 -4.60
N LEU A 71 7.69 -1.00 -3.74
CA LEU A 71 6.80 0.03 -3.24
C LEU A 71 6.26 0.93 -4.36
N SER A 72 7.09 1.30 -5.33
CA SER A 72 6.64 2.13 -6.44
C SER A 72 5.69 1.39 -7.39
N LYS A 73 5.99 0.13 -7.71
CA LYS A 73 5.07 -0.70 -8.52
C LYS A 73 3.78 -1.00 -7.77
N PHE A 74 3.85 -1.22 -6.46
CA PHE A 74 2.66 -1.35 -5.63
C PHE A 74 1.82 -0.09 -5.70
N THR A 75 2.43 1.09 -5.57
CA THR A 75 1.75 2.40 -5.66
C THR A 75 1.06 2.59 -7.01
N SER A 76 1.78 2.33 -8.11
CA SER A 76 1.22 2.40 -9.47
C SER A 76 0.06 1.43 -9.65
N GLY A 77 0.12 0.22 -9.07
CA GLY A 77 -0.96 -0.76 -9.12
C GLY A 77 -2.16 -0.38 -8.26
N PHE A 78 -1.92 0.04 -7.01
CA PHE A 78 -2.95 0.38 -6.03
C PHE A 78 -3.84 1.52 -6.55
N PHE A 79 -3.22 2.65 -6.94
CA PHE A 79 -3.95 3.82 -7.42
C PHE A 79 -4.25 3.79 -8.93
N GLY A 80 -3.58 2.91 -9.68
CA GLY A 80 -3.75 2.80 -11.14
C GLY A 80 -4.54 1.60 -11.62
N GLY A 81 -4.92 0.72 -10.70
CA GLY A 81 -5.66 -0.49 -10.99
C GLY A 81 -7.14 -0.19 -11.24
N PHE A 82 -7.83 -1.14 -11.85
CA PHE A 82 -9.25 -0.99 -12.20
C PHE A 82 -10.17 -0.79 -10.99
N VAL A 83 -9.74 -1.20 -9.80
CA VAL A 83 -10.53 -1.05 -8.56
C VAL A 83 -10.61 0.43 -8.17
N PHE A 84 -9.46 1.11 -8.19
CA PHE A 84 -9.37 2.55 -7.91
C PHE A 84 -9.85 3.39 -9.10
N GLY A 85 -9.59 2.96 -10.34
CA GLY A 85 -9.99 3.69 -11.55
C GLY A 85 -11.51 3.79 -11.78
N MET A 86 -12.34 3.19 -10.92
CA MET A 86 -13.78 3.43 -10.88
C MET A 86 -14.17 4.68 -10.06
N GLU A 87 -13.22 5.28 -9.34
CA GLU A 87 -13.45 6.50 -8.56
C GLU A 87 -13.36 7.74 -9.48
N ASP A 88 -14.39 8.59 -9.44
CA ASP A 88 -14.49 9.81 -10.26
C ASP A 88 -13.81 10.99 -9.55
N PHE A 89 -12.49 11.10 -9.71
CA PHE A 89 -11.73 12.26 -9.23
C PHE A 89 -11.61 13.32 -10.33
N THR A 90 -12.27 14.45 -10.13
CA THR A 90 -12.18 15.60 -11.03
C THR A 90 -10.85 16.33 -10.86
N GLN A 91 -10.25 16.75 -11.98
CA GLN A 91 -8.94 17.41 -12.05
C GLN A 91 -8.98 18.88 -11.55
N ASP A 92 -8.00 19.29 -10.73
CA ASP A 92 -7.69 20.70 -10.43
C ASP A 92 -6.21 20.99 -10.80
N ALA A 93 -5.92 22.16 -11.35
CA ALA A 93 -4.84 22.34 -12.35
C ALA A 93 -3.50 22.92 -11.84
N HIS A 94 -3.23 22.96 -10.53
CA HIS A 94 -2.23 23.89 -9.99
C HIS A 94 -1.01 23.31 -9.25
N LEU A 95 -0.78 21.99 -9.19
CA LEU A 95 0.41 21.40 -8.54
C LEU A 95 1.06 20.29 -9.39
N PRO A 96 2.34 19.91 -9.15
CA PRO A 96 2.96 18.76 -9.80
C PRO A 96 2.25 17.49 -9.30
N GLU A 97 1.32 17.01 -10.11
CA GLU A 97 0.33 16.03 -9.70
C GLU A 97 0.43 14.80 -10.60
N ILE A 98 0.55 13.63 -9.98
CA ILE A 98 0.53 12.34 -10.68
C ILE A 98 -0.94 11.96 -10.84
N TRP A 99 -1.45 12.10 -12.06
CA TRP A 99 -2.84 11.78 -12.40
C TRP A 99 -2.97 10.43 -13.10
N ARG A 100 -1.87 9.90 -13.63
CA ARG A 100 -1.84 8.60 -14.30
C ARG A 100 -0.88 7.68 -13.60
N SER A 101 -1.26 6.42 -13.48
CA SER A 101 -0.37 5.40 -12.93
C SER A 101 0.93 5.19 -13.72
N SER A 102 0.95 5.58 -14.99
CA SER A 102 2.14 5.61 -15.84
C SER A 102 3.13 6.71 -15.49
N GLU A 103 2.72 7.72 -14.71
CA GLU A 103 3.58 8.82 -14.25
C GLU A 103 4.26 8.50 -12.90
N VAL A 104 3.79 7.46 -12.20
CA VAL A 104 4.49 6.92 -11.03
C VAL A 104 5.85 6.36 -11.48
N PRO A 105 6.98 6.81 -10.90
CA PRO A 105 8.31 6.37 -11.34
C PRO A 105 8.49 4.86 -11.18
N ASP A 106 9.16 4.21 -12.12
CA ASP A 106 9.17 2.74 -12.16
C ASP A 106 10.03 2.06 -11.07
N ASN A 107 11.10 2.73 -10.62
CA ASN A 107 12.10 2.15 -9.70
C ASN A 107 12.41 3.04 -8.48
N GLU A 108 11.79 4.21 -8.41
CA GLU A 108 12.06 5.24 -7.42
C GLU A 108 10.76 5.70 -6.76
N LEU A 109 10.86 6.21 -5.53
CA LEU A 109 9.71 6.74 -4.81
C LEU A 109 9.54 8.23 -5.14
N CYS A 110 8.29 8.68 -5.27
CA CYS A 110 7.96 10.09 -5.40
C CYS A 110 8.49 10.91 -4.22
N ASP A 111 8.60 12.22 -4.36
CA ASP A 111 8.99 13.09 -3.25
C ASP A 111 7.86 13.33 -2.27
N VAL A 112 8.22 13.49 -0.99
CA VAL A 112 7.26 13.85 0.05
C VAL A 112 6.58 15.16 -0.35
N GLY A 113 5.26 15.19 -0.21
CA GLY A 113 4.40 16.27 -0.67
C GLY A 113 3.75 16.04 -2.02
N THR A 114 4.23 15.07 -2.83
CA THR A 114 3.62 14.71 -4.12
C THR A 114 2.17 14.28 -3.91
N LYS A 115 1.25 14.84 -4.71
CA LYS A 115 -0.15 14.42 -4.76
C LYS A 115 -0.37 13.41 -5.89
N LEU A 116 -1.08 12.35 -5.57
CA LEU A 116 -1.47 11.27 -6.45
C LEU A 116 -3.00 11.30 -6.58
N PHE A 117 -3.48 11.39 -7.82
CA PHE A 117 -4.90 11.30 -8.19
C PHE A 117 -5.80 12.28 -7.42
N GLY A 118 -5.41 13.55 -7.28
CA GLY A 118 -6.22 14.58 -6.62
C GLY A 118 -6.22 14.55 -5.09
N THR A 119 -6.06 13.35 -4.51
CA THR A 119 -6.54 13.07 -3.16
C THR A 119 -5.45 12.59 -2.22
N PHE A 120 -4.48 11.81 -2.72
CA PHE A 120 -3.53 11.10 -1.88
C PHE A 120 -2.18 11.79 -1.90
N GLN A 121 -1.73 12.31 -0.75
CA GLN A 121 -0.44 12.96 -0.62
C GLN A 121 0.58 12.02 0.01
N LEU A 122 1.76 11.87 -0.60
CA LEU A 122 2.87 11.16 0.02
C LEU A 122 3.40 11.97 1.21
N LEU A 123 3.14 11.51 2.42
CA LEU A 123 3.52 12.19 3.67
C LEU A 123 4.90 11.79 4.16
N ASN A 124 5.28 10.52 3.96
CA ASN A 124 6.54 10.00 4.45
C ASN A 124 7.03 8.83 3.59
N LYS A 125 8.35 8.62 3.55
CA LYS A 125 8.98 7.48 2.89
C LYS A 125 10.24 7.08 3.64
N HIS A 126 10.51 5.78 3.69
CA HIS A 126 11.72 5.21 4.27
C HIS A 126 12.10 3.94 3.49
N ILE A 127 13.37 3.80 3.15
CA ILE A 127 13.93 2.58 2.55
C ILE A 127 14.95 2.04 3.53
N SER A 128 14.73 0.80 3.99
CA SER A 128 15.65 0.12 4.88
C SER A 128 16.90 -0.33 4.12
N GLU A 129 18.02 -0.38 4.84
CA GLU A 129 19.27 -0.95 4.33
C GLU A 129 19.14 -2.48 4.18
N PRO A 130 19.78 -3.09 3.16
CA PRO A 130 19.65 -4.53 2.86
C PRO A 130 20.04 -5.48 4.00
N SER A 131 20.83 -5.01 4.97
CA SER A 131 21.28 -5.74 6.15
C SER A 131 20.36 -5.59 7.37
N GLY A 132 19.36 -4.70 7.30
CA GLY A 132 18.42 -4.45 8.39
C GLY A 132 17.24 -5.42 8.36
N SER A 133 16.72 -5.74 9.55
CA SER A 133 15.38 -6.34 9.71
C SER A 133 14.26 -5.29 9.66
N GLU A 134 14.61 -4.03 9.47
CA GLU A 134 13.69 -2.91 9.45
C GLU A 134 12.87 -2.89 8.15
N MET A 135 11.66 -2.35 8.22
CA MET A 135 10.75 -2.32 7.08
C MET A 135 11.02 -1.10 6.20
N SER A 136 10.96 -1.26 4.88
CA SER A 136 10.82 -0.14 3.95
C SER A 136 9.35 0.25 3.85
N TYR A 137 9.01 1.54 3.77
CA TYR A 137 7.62 1.99 3.66
C TYR A 137 7.41 3.32 2.93
N VAL A 138 6.16 3.56 2.53
CA VAL A 138 5.62 4.86 2.10
C VAL A 138 4.26 5.09 2.73
N ASP A 139 3.99 6.34 3.13
CA ASP A 139 2.75 6.76 3.77
C ASP A 139 1.99 7.75 2.90
N TYR A 140 0.74 7.44 2.55
CA TYR A 140 -0.16 8.27 1.78
C TYR A 140 -1.30 8.78 2.65
N GLY A 141 -1.27 10.07 2.98
CA GLY A 141 -2.37 10.76 3.66
C GLY A 141 -3.45 11.18 2.69
N PHE A 142 -4.69 11.24 3.16
CA PHE A 142 -5.84 11.73 2.40
C PHE A 142 -6.90 12.34 3.32
N GLY A 143 -7.83 13.08 2.70
CA GLY A 143 -8.85 13.86 3.42
C GLY A 143 -8.32 15.19 3.92
N SER A 144 -9.05 15.83 4.83
CA SER A 144 -8.62 17.08 5.47
C SER A 144 -9.26 17.26 6.83
N ASP A 145 -8.54 17.95 7.70
CA ASP A 145 -8.94 18.49 9.00
C ASP A 145 -10.21 19.38 8.97
N ASN A 146 -10.51 19.99 7.82
CA ASN A 146 -11.72 20.78 7.59
C ASN A 146 -12.97 19.92 7.34
N TYR A 147 -12.83 18.61 7.15
CA TYR A 147 -13.91 17.69 6.85
C TYR A 147 -14.01 16.58 7.91
N SER A 148 -15.10 15.82 7.87
CA SER A 148 -15.35 14.73 8.84
C SER A 148 -14.60 13.43 8.53
N PHE A 149 -13.64 13.43 7.60
CA PHE A 149 -12.96 12.24 7.13
C PHE A 149 -11.51 12.55 6.72
N ALA A 150 -10.57 11.85 7.36
CA ALA A 150 -9.17 11.83 6.99
C ALA A 150 -8.60 10.43 7.26
N GLY A 151 -7.48 10.11 6.61
CA GLY A 151 -6.85 8.82 6.81
C GLY A 151 -5.45 8.74 6.23
N CYS A 152 -4.81 7.60 6.44
CA CYS A 152 -3.48 7.32 5.94
C CYS A 152 -3.38 5.85 5.53
N HIS A 153 -2.73 5.60 4.39
CA HIS A 153 -2.32 4.28 3.95
C HIS A 153 -0.80 4.14 4.01
N ARG A 154 -0.29 3.12 4.70
CA ARG A 154 1.11 2.74 4.67
C ARG A 154 1.29 1.50 3.81
N PHE A 155 2.12 1.60 2.78
CA PHE A 155 2.61 0.42 2.06
C PHE A 155 3.98 0.07 2.62
N SER A 156 4.22 -1.21 2.95
CA SER A 156 5.50 -1.63 3.50
C SER A 156 6.01 -2.93 2.92
N VAL A 157 7.34 -3.05 2.90
CA VAL A 157 8.08 -4.26 2.54
C VAL A 157 8.94 -4.66 3.74
N THR A 158 8.86 -5.94 4.13
CA THR A 158 9.72 -6.52 5.16
C THR A 158 10.39 -7.76 4.61
N ARG A 159 11.72 -7.84 4.73
CA ARG A 159 12.51 -9.00 4.28
C ARG A 159 12.87 -9.86 5.48
N HIS A 160 12.35 -11.08 5.51
CA HIS A 160 12.67 -12.07 6.52
C HIS A 160 13.76 -13.00 5.99
N GLN A 161 14.94 -12.95 6.62
CA GLN A 161 16.02 -13.87 6.30
C GLN A 161 15.76 -15.25 6.93
N ALA A 162 16.14 -16.31 6.22
CA ALA A 162 16.19 -17.65 6.77
C ALA A 162 17.12 -17.69 8.01
N THR A 163 16.60 -18.10 9.16
CA THR A 163 17.43 -18.35 10.34
C THR A 163 18.25 -19.63 10.15
N PRO A 164 19.58 -19.61 10.35
CA PRO A 164 20.43 -20.79 10.21
C PRO A 164 20.21 -21.90 11.27
N ASP A 165 19.53 -21.60 12.38
CA ASP A 165 19.54 -22.43 13.59
C ASP A 165 18.33 -23.36 13.79
N SER A 166 17.53 -23.62 12.75
CA SER A 166 16.43 -24.59 12.86
C SER A 166 16.92 -26.01 12.56
N THR A 167 17.36 -26.72 13.59
CA THR A 167 17.71 -28.16 13.62
C THR A 167 16.51 -29.10 13.39
N SER A 168 15.48 -28.67 12.67
CA SER A 168 14.35 -29.52 12.28
C SER A 168 14.39 -29.76 10.77
N GLU A 169 14.69 -31.00 10.37
CA GLU A 169 14.82 -31.47 8.99
C GLU A 169 13.51 -31.48 8.19
N THR A 170 12.49 -30.70 8.55
CA THR A 170 11.15 -30.80 7.94
C THR A 170 10.63 -29.57 7.24
N GLU A 171 11.17 -28.36 7.44
CA GLU A 171 10.87 -27.22 6.56
C GLU A 171 12.11 -26.37 6.33
N GLN A 172 12.60 -26.33 5.09
CA GLN A 172 13.61 -25.36 4.67
C GLN A 172 13.10 -23.96 5.02
N SER A 173 13.75 -23.29 5.99
CA SER A 173 13.52 -21.88 6.27
C SER A 173 13.90 -21.10 5.01
N LYS A 174 12.93 -20.83 4.14
CA LYS A 174 13.15 -20.02 2.94
C LYS A 174 13.05 -18.56 3.33
N SER A 175 13.94 -17.73 2.80
CA SER A 175 13.82 -16.28 2.94
C SER A 175 12.50 -15.82 2.34
N GLN A 176 11.76 -15.00 3.07
CA GLN A 176 10.45 -14.49 2.67
C GLN A 176 10.45 -12.97 2.59
N ILE A 177 9.58 -12.45 1.74
CA ILE A 177 9.33 -11.01 1.59
C ILE A 177 7.85 -10.78 1.85
N ARG A 178 7.55 -10.02 2.90
CA ARG A 178 6.19 -9.58 3.22
C ARG A 178 5.91 -8.25 2.55
N ILE A 179 4.79 -8.18 1.85
CA ILE A 179 4.21 -6.92 1.36
C ILE A 179 2.95 -6.66 2.17
N SER A 180 2.82 -5.47 2.73
CA SER A 180 1.67 -5.08 3.54
C SER A 180 1.10 -3.73 3.12
N LEU A 181 -0.22 -3.61 3.28
CA LEU A 181 -1.01 -2.41 3.29
C LEU A 181 -1.58 -2.24 4.69
N GLU A 182 -1.24 -1.16 5.37
CA GLU A 182 -1.92 -0.74 6.60
C GLU A 182 -2.73 0.52 6.30
N GLY A 183 -3.91 0.62 6.87
CA GLY A 183 -4.78 1.78 6.73
C GLY A 183 -5.32 2.21 8.08
N PHE A 184 -5.51 3.52 8.26
CA PHE A 184 -6.44 4.01 9.26
C PHE A 184 -7.24 5.19 8.72
N THR A 185 -8.44 5.37 9.27
CA THR A 185 -9.30 6.53 9.04
C THR A 185 -9.76 7.09 10.37
N CYS A 186 -9.99 8.40 10.42
CA CYS A 186 -10.54 9.11 11.55
C CYS A 186 -11.49 10.22 11.09
N ASN A 187 -12.23 10.77 12.05
CA ASN A 187 -12.90 12.05 11.89
C ASN A 187 -12.02 13.12 12.57
N PRO A 188 -11.30 13.96 11.82
CA PRO A 188 -10.32 14.88 12.42
C PRO A 188 -11.01 16.02 13.20
N SER A 189 -12.26 16.35 12.87
CA SER A 189 -13.01 17.44 13.52
C SER A 189 -13.77 17.01 14.79
N THR A 190 -14.18 15.73 14.90
CA THR A 190 -14.95 15.23 16.06
C THR A 190 -14.54 13.81 16.45
N ASN A 191 -14.42 13.55 17.75
CA ASN A 191 -14.05 12.22 18.26
C ASN A 191 -15.22 11.22 18.18
N LYS A 192 -15.49 10.70 16.97
CA LYS A 192 -16.53 9.71 16.68
C LYS A 192 -16.01 8.69 15.67
N PRO A 193 -16.57 7.46 15.62
CA PRO A 193 -16.25 6.51 14.57
C PRO A 193 -16.46 7.14 13.17
N PRO A 194 -15.48 7.04 12.26
CA PRO A 194 -15.60 7.66 10.94
C PRO A 194 -16.62 6.95 10.04
N VAL A 195 -16.90 5.66 10.27
CA VAL A 195 -17.85 4.87 9.47
C VAL A 195 -18.70 3.91 10.32
N PRO A 196 -19.93 3.58 9.88
CA PRO A 196 -20.76 2.51 10.48
C PRO A 196 -20.16 1.11 10.28
N GLU A 197 -20.61 0.12 11.07
CA GLU A 197 -20.11 -1.28 11.01
C GLU A 197 -20.20 -1.93 9.61
N ILE A 198 -21.30 -1.71 8.87
CA ILE A 198 -21.45 -2.24 7.51
C ILE A 198 -20.40 -1.65 6.55
N GLY A 199 -20.01 -0.39 6.79
CA GLY A 199 -18.94 0.27 6.06
C GLY A 199 -17.57 -0.36 6.33
N LYS A 200 -17.35 -0.92 7.52
CA LYS A 200 -16.07 -1.59 7.86
C LYS A 200 -15.85 -2.87 7.04
N TRP A 201 -16.90 -3.68 6.85
CA TRP A 201 -16.77 -4.89 6.03
C TRP A 201 -16.52 -4.55 4.57
N PHE A 202 -17.24 -3.56 4.03
CA PHE A 202 -17.00 -3.08 2.67
C PHE A 202 -15.56 -2.56 2.51
N HIS A 203 -15.09 -1.75 3.46
CA HIS A 203 -13.72 -1.23 3.48
C HIS A 203 -12.68 -2.36 3.49
N ALA A 204 -12.87 -3.39 4.32
CA ALA A 204 -11.96 -4.54 4.36
C ALA A 204 -11.91 -5.30 3.02
N LEU A 205 -13.06 -5.50 2.35
CA LEU A 205 -13.10 -6.12 1.02
C LEU A 205 -12.43 -5.24 -0.05
N TYR A 206 -12.67 -3.93 0.03
CA TYR A 206 -12.10 -2.94 -0.87
C TYR A 206 -10.58 -2.84 -0.71
N ALA A 207 -10.08 -2.80 0.52
CA ALA A 207 -8.65 -2.81 0.83
C ALA A 207 -7.95 -4.05 0.27
N ARG A 208 -8.56 -5.24 0.38
CA ARG A 208 -8.03 -6.48 -0.24
C ARG A 208 -7.98 -6.38 -1.76
N ALA A 209 -9.00 -5.80 -2.39
CA ALA A 209 -9.02 -5.62 -3.84
C ALA A 209 -7.95 -4.61 -4.32
N LEU A 210 -7.79 -3.49 -3.62
CA LEU A 210 -6.73 -2.51 -3.91
C LEU A 210 -5.34 -3.10 -3.68
N PHE A 211 -5.14 -3.85 -2.59
CA PHE A 211 -3.91 -4.59 -2.31
C PHE A 211 -3.57 -5.55 -3.45
N ALA A 212 -4.54 -6.32 -3.93
CA ALA A 212 -4.36 -7.27 -5.02
C ALA A 212 -3.96 -6.59 -6.34
N ASN A 213 -4.44 -5.37 -6.61
CA ASN A 213 -3.96 -4.56 -7.75
C ASN A 213 -2.49 -4.13 -7.58
N GLY A 214 -2.09 -3.73 -6.38
CA GLY A 214 -0.70 -3.43 -6.05
C GLY A 214 0.22 -4.64 -6.29
N VAL A 215 -0.18 -5.82 -5.79
CA VAL A 215 0.55 -7.08 -6.00
C VAL A 215 0.61 -7.47 -7.47
N GLN A 216 -0.50 -7.36 -8.21
CA GLN A 216 -0.51 -7.64 -9.65
C GLN A 216 0.53 -6.79 -10.39
N ALA A 217 0.61 -5.49 -10.11
CA ALA A 217 1.57 -4.60 -10.77
C ALA A 217 3.04 -4.97 -10.49
N ILE A 218 3.35 -5.41 -9.28
CA ILE A 218 4.68 -5.93 -8.91
C ILE A 218 5.03 -7.16 -9.77
N LEU A 219 4.16 -8.16 -9.76
CA LEU A 219 4.40 -9.44 -10.44
C LEU A 219 4.48 -9.30 -11.97
N GLU A 220 3.76 -8.35 -12.55
CA GLU A 220 3.85 -8.01 -13.97
C GLU A 220 5.16 -7.34 -14.35
N SER A 221 5.67 -6.45 -13.48
CA SER A 221 6.93 -5.74 -13.73
C SER A 221 8.12 -6.69 -13.82
N ARG A 222 8.09 -7.80 -13.05
CA ARG A 222 9.09 -8.86 -13.11
C ARG A 222 9.09 -9.58 -14.46
N ARG A 223 7.92 -9.79 -15.07
CA ARG A 223 7.81 -10.52 -16.35
C ARG A 223 8.30 -9.72 -17.55
N SER A 224 8.55 -8.42 -17.36
CA SER A 224 8.88 -7.48 -18.43
C SER A 224 10.36 -7.08 -18.45
N GLY A 225 11.17 -7.54 -17.48
CA GLY A 225 12.62 -7.36 -17.41
C GLY A 225 13.34 -8.69 -17.59
#